data_AF-A0A1G2ND95-F1
#
_entry.id   AF-A0A1G2ND95-F1
#
_cell.length_a   1.000
_cell.length_b   1.000
_cell.length_c   1.000
_cell.angle_alpha   90.00
_cell.angle_beta   90.00
_cell.angle_gamma   90.00
#
_symmetry.space_group_name_H-M   'P 1'
#
loop_
_entity.id
_entity.type
_entity.pdbx_description
1 polymer ?
#
loop_
_entity_poly.entity_id
_entity_poly.type
_entity_poly.pdbx_seq_one_letter_code
_entity_poly.pdbx_strand_id
1 'polypeptide(L)'
;MGGDSILLIIFLMIYSLSMINVEITKTGSENNTSALRKFTKRVQGSGVLNRVRSLRYKERLPSKYTKKKKALKKMIRRAEIDRLIKLGKMTEKAPR
;
A
#
# COMPACT_ATOMS: atom_id res chain seq x y z
N MET A 1 -40.74 -12.17 -18.46
CA MET A 1 -39.47 -11.83 -19.15
C MET A 1 -38.69 -10.78 -18.35
N GLY A 2 -38.26 -11.10 -17.13
CA GLY A 2 -37.60 -10.12 -16.24
C GLY A 2 -36.61 -10.71 -15.23
N GLY A 3 -36.54 -12.05 -15.11
CA GLY A 3 -35.55 -12.72 -14.28
C GLY A 3 -34.15 -12.71 -14.90
N ASP A 4 -34.06 -12.86 -16.23
CA ASP A 4 -32.78 -12.96 -16.94
C ASP A 4 -32.00 -11.63 -16.93
N SER A 5 -32.70 -10.50 -16.95
CA SER A 5 -32.10 -9.17 -16.85
C SER A 5 -31.49 -8.93 -15.47
N ILE A 6 -32.14 -9.40 -14.40
CA ILE A 6 -31.64 -9.27 -13.03
C ILE A 6 -30.41 -10.17 -12.82
N LEU A 7 -30.46 -11.40 -13.32
CA LEU A 7 -29.32 -12.31 -13.29
C LEU A 7 -28.14 -11.77 -14.12
N LEU A 8 -28.40 -11.17 -15.28
CA LEU A 8 -27.38 -10.49 -16.08
C LEU A 8 -26.76 -9.29 -15.35
N ILE A 9 -27.56 -8.48 -14.66
CA ILE A 9 -27.05 -7.35 -13.87
C ILE A 9 -26.21 -7.84 -12.68
N ILE A 10 -26.67 -8.87 -11.96
CA ILE A 10 -25.93 -9.48 -10.85
C ILE A 10 -24.61 -10.08 -11.36
N PHE A 11 -24.65 -10.80 -12.47
CA PHE A 11 -23.47 -11.39 -13.11
C PHE A 11 -22.49 -10.32 -13.58
N LEU A 12 -22.96 -9.24 -14.21
CA LEU A 12 -22.16 -8.09 -14.63
C LEU A 12 -21.52 -7.37 -13.43
N MET A 13 -22.27 -7.23 -12.33
CA MET A 13 -21.81 -6.58 -11.10
C MET A 13 -20.76 -7.43 -10.36
N ILE A 14 -20.88 -8.76 -10.39
CA ILE A 14 -19.88 -9.71 -9.88
C ILE A 14 -18.64 -9.77 -10.78
N TYR A 15 -18.80 -9.73 -12.11
CA TYR A 15 -17.65 -9.74 -13.04
C TYR A 15 -16.84 -8.44 -13.00
N SER A 16 -17.50 -7.30 -12.79
CA SER A 16 -16.82 -6.03 -12.55
C SER A 16 -16.03 -6.01 -11.23
N LEU A 17 -16.36 -6.90 -10.28
CA LEU A 17 -15.66 -7.06 -9.00
C LEU A 17 -14.38 -7.91 -9.10
N SER A 18 -13.96 -8.33 -10.30
CA SER A 18 -12.59 -8.85 -10.52
C SER A 18 -11.56 -7.72 -10.38
N MET A 19 -11.39 -7.27 -9.14
CA MET A 19 -10.50 -6.18 -8.77
C MET A 19 -9.06 -6.72 -8.77
N ILE A 20 -8.42 -6.73 -9.94
CA ILE A 20 -7.00 -7.06 -10.06
C ILE A 20 -6.20 -5.95 -9.34
N ASN A 21 -5.64 -6.31 -8.18
CA ASN A 21 -4.93 -5.36 -7.33
C ASN A 21 -3.59 -4.92 -7.93
N VAL A 22 -2.91 -5.82 -8.65
CA VAL A 22 -1.67 -5.56 -9.37
C VAL A 22 -1.61 -6.49 -10.56
N GLU A 23 -1.44 -5.91 -11.75
CA GLU A 23 -1.18 -6.64 -12.98
C GLU A 23 0.22 -6.33 -13.50
N ILE A 24 0.86 -7.34 -14.09
CA ILE A 24 2.11 -7.19 -14.84
C ILE A 24 2.01 -7.97 -16.13
N THR A 25 2.25 -7.26 -17.23
CA THR A 25 2.48 -7.86 -18.54
C THR A 25 3.98 -8.06 -18.76
N LYS A 26 4.36 -9.20 -19.34
CA LYS A 26 5.73 -9.44 -19.79
C LYS A 26 5.98 -8.63 -21.07
N THR A 27 7.14 -8.01 -21.19
CA THR A 27 7.50 -7.27 -22.40
C THR A 27 8.68 -7.99 -23.06
N GLY A 28 8.44 -8.65 -24.20
CA GLY A 28 9.50 -9.29 -25.00
C GLY A 28 10.21 -10.46 -24.30
N SER A 29 11.55 -10.51 -24.43
CA SER A 29 12.43 -11.57 -23.90
C SER A 29 12.83 -11.38 -22.43
N GLU A 30 11.85 -11.10 -21.57
CA GLU A 30 12.12 -10.97 -20.13
C GLU A 30 12.35 -12.33 -19.47
N ASN A 31 13.46 -12.46 -18.72
CA ASN A 31 13.69 -13.60 -17.84
C ASN A 31 12.64 -13.60 -16.71
N ASN A 32 12.13 -14.78 -16.35
CA ASN A 32 11.11 -14.98 -15.31
C ASN A 32 11.47 -14.32 -13.96
N THR A 33 12.75 -14.28 -13.61
CA THR A 33 13.23 -13.64 -12.38
C THR A 33 13.04 -12.12 -12.38
N SER A 34 13.21 -11.47 -13.53
CA SER A 34 13.01 -10.02 -13.69
C SER A 34 11.53 -9.66 -13.58
N ALA A 35 10.64 -10.45 -14.18
CA ALA A 35 9.20 -10.29 -14.06
C ALA A 35 8.73 -10.41 -12.59
N LEU A 36 9.25 -11.38 -11.83
CA LEU A 36 8.94 -11.54 -10.40
C LEU A 36 9.40 -10.34 -9.56
N ARG A 37 10.56 -9.75 -9.87
CA ARG A 37 11.03 -8.54 -9.18
C ARG A 37 10.10 -7.35 -9.45
N LYS A 38 9.67 -7.15 -10.70
CA LYS A 38 8.68 -6.12 -11.04
C LYS A 38 7.36 -6.35 -10.30
N PHE A 39 6.92 -7.60 -10.20
CA PHE A 39 5.71 -7.98 -9.46
C PHE A 39 5.82 -7.60 -8.00
N THR A 40 6.90 -8.02 -7.36
CA THR A 40 7.17 -7.69 -5.96
C THR A 40 7.20 -6.18 -5.74
N LYS A 41 7.87 -5.42 -6.62
CA LYS A 41 7.92 -3.95 -6.53
C LYS A 41 6.55 -3.31 -6.71
N ARG A 42 5.74 -3.74 -7.69
CA ARG A 42 4.38 -3.23 -7.91
C ARG A 42 3.43 -3.57 -6.76
N VAL A 43 3.51 -4.78 -6.19
CA VAL A 43 2.75 -5.19 -5.00
C VAL A 43 3.13 -4.41 -3.76
N GLN A 44 4.42 -4.12 -3.57
CA GLN A 44 4.88 -3.30 -2.45
C GLN A 44 4.48 -1.83 -2.63
N GLY A 45 4.60 -1.30 -3.86
CA GLY A 45 4.23 0.08 -4.19
C GLY A 45 2.72 0.35 -4.17
N SER A 46 1.89 -0.64 -4.49
CA SER A 46 0.43 -0.49 -4.47
C SER A 46 -0.16 -0.34 -3.06
N GLY A 47 0.61 -0.65 -2.02
CA GLY A 47 0.17 -0.53 -0.62
C GLY A 47 -0.93 -1.50 -0.20
N VAL A 48 -1.37 -2.40 -1.10
CA VAL A 48 -2.45 -3.37 -0.87
C VAL A 48 -2.16 -4.25 0.35
N LEU A 49 -0.91 -4.69 0.50
CA LEU A 49 -0.50 -5.51 1.64
C LEU A 49 -0.66 -4.78 2.98
N ASN A 50 -0.31 -3.48 3.03
CA ASN A 50 -0.48 -2.66 4.23
C ASN A 50 -1.97 -2.46 4.55
N ARG A 51 -2.79 -2.21 3.51
CA ARG A 51 -4.24 -2.06 3.65
C ARG A 51 -4.89 -3.34 4.20
N VAL A 52 -4.69 -4.47 3.55
CA VAL A 52 -5.29 -5.76 3.97
C VAL A 52 -4.84 -6.13 5.38
N ARG A 53 -3.56 -5.91 5.74
CA ARG A 53 -3.08 -6.12 7.11
C ARG A 53 -3.77 -5.21 8.12
N SER A 54 -4.00 -3.94 7.78
CA SER A 54 -4.70 -2.99 8.67
C SER A 54 -6.19 -3.32 8.87
N LEU A 55 -6.81 -4.03 7.92
CA LEU A 55 -8.22 -4.41 7.99
C LEU A 55 -8.45 -5.74 8.70
N ARG A 56 -7.39 -6.54 8.94
CA ARG A 56 -7.50 -7.90 9.50
C ARG A 56 -8.18 -7.93 10.87
N TYR A 57 -7.90 -6.95 11.73
CA TYR A 57 -8.40 -6.89 13.09
C TYR A 57 -9.07 -5.54 13.35
N LYS A 58 -10.14 -5.56 14.15
CA LYS A 58 -10.85 -4.35 14.58
C LYS A 58 -10.06 -3.67 15.71
N GLU A 59 -9.49 -2.51 15.43
CA GLU A 59 -8.84 -1.68 16.44
C GLU A 59 -9.77 -0.57 16.96
N ARG A 60 -9.64 -0.22 18.24
CA ARG A 60 -10.33 0.93 18.82
C ARG A 60 -9.74 2.24 18.27
N LEU A 61 -10.59 3.21 17.95
CA LEU A 61 -10.12 4.55 17.56
C LEU A 61 -9.30 5.19 18.71
N PRO A 62 -8.07 5.67 18.43
CA PRO A 62 -7.25 6.30 19.45
C PRO A 62 -7.82 7.66 19.86
N SER A 63 -7.64 8.01 21.14
CA SER A 63 -8.06 9.32 21.68
C SER A 63 -7.26 10.48 21.08
N LYS A 64 -7.77 11.71 21.23
CA LYS A 64 -7.09 12.94 20.77
C LYS A 64 -5.67 13.06 21.36
N TYR A 65 -5.52 12.76 22.65
CA TYR A 65 -4.23 12.79 23.34
C TYR A 65 -3.24 11.78 22.75
N THR A 66 -3.66 10.53 22.54
CA THR A 66 -2.79 9.48 21.97
C THR A 66 -2.33 9.85 20.56
N LYS A 67 -3.22 10.42 19.74
CA LYS A 67 -2.85 10.95 18.40
C LYS A 67 -1.80 12.06 18.51
N LYS A 68 -2.01 13.04 19.41
CA LYS A 68 -1.06 14.15 19.65
C LYS A 68 0.31 13.64 20.10
N LYS A 69 0.36 12.70 21.05
CA LYS A 69 1.61 12.09 21.54
C LYS A 69 2.38 11.39 20.42
N LYS A 70 1.69 10.63 19.55
CA LYS A 70 2.30 9.96 18.39
C LYS A 70 2.86 10.97 17.38
N ALA A 71 2.12 12.05 17.10
CA ALA A 71 2.57 13.12 16.22
C ALA A 71 3.82 13.82 16.77
N LEU A 72 3.84 14.14 18.07
CA LEU A 72 4.99 14.76 18.73
C LEU A 72 6.25 13.88 18.62
N LYS A 73 6.14 12.58 18.90
CA LYS A 73 7.27 11.64 18.75
C LYS A 73 7.81 11.62 17.32
N LYS A 74 6.93 11.70 16.31
CA LYS A 74 7.33 11.76 14.90
C LYS A 74 8.10 13.05 14.57
N MET A 75 7.67 14.19 15.10
CA MET A 75 8.34 15.48 14.88
C MET A 75 9.73 15.50 15.54
N ILE A 76 9.83 15.04 16.79
CA ILE A 76 11.11 14.93 17.51
C ILE A 76 12.08 14.06 16.73
N ARG A 77 11.64 12.88 16.26
CA ARG A 77 12.49 11.98 15.49
C ARG A 77 12.98 12.59 14.17
N ARG A 78 12.14 13.40 13.50
CA ARG A 78 12.55 14.13 12.29
C ARG A 78 13.66 15.14 12.60
N ALA A 79 13.46 15.99 13.60
CA ALA A 79 14.45 16.98 14.01
C ALA A 79 15.77 16.34 14.45
N GLU A 80 15.71 15.19 15.13
CA GLU A 80 16.90 14.42 15.49
C GLU A 80 17.65 13.89 14.26
N ILE A 81 16.94 13.32 13.28
CA ILE A 81 17.53 12.87 12.02
C ILE A 81 18.20 14.05 11.29
N ASP A 82 17.51 15.18 11.18
CA ASP A 82 18.05 16.38 10.52
C ASP A 82 19.32 16.88 11.22
N ARG A 83 19.36 16.83 12.56
CA ARG A 83 20.56 17.15 13.34
C ARG A 83 21.69 16.15 13.08
N LEU A 84 21.39 14.86 13.05
CA LEU A 84 22.41 13.82 12.80
C LEU A 84 22.99 13.90 11.39
N ILE A 85 22.17 14.23 10.39
CA ILE A 85 22.60 14.49 9.01
C ILE A 85 23.56 15.69 9.00
N LYS A 86 23.19 16.81 9.64
CA LYS A 86 24.05 18.00 9.75
C LYS A 86 25.38 17.72 10.46
N LEU A 87 25.39 16.78 11.39
CA LEU A 87 26.60 16.34 12.10
C LEU A 87 27.43 15.30 11.32
N GLY A 88 27.00 14.90 10.12
CA GLY A 88 27.65 13.85 9.32
C GLY A 88 27.53 12.44 9.92
N LYS A 89 26.69 12.24 10.95
CA LYS A 89 26.50 10.97 11.64
C LYS A 89 25.47 10.05 10.98
N MET A 90 24.73 10.57 10.00
CA MET A 90 23.69 9.84 9.29
C MET A 90 23.66 10.30 7.84
N THR A 91 23.51 9.36 6.90
CA THR A 91 23.36 9.68 5.48
C THR A 91 21.93 10.13 5.17
N GLU A 92 21.79 11.07 4.23
CA GLU A 92 20.48 11.45 3.72
C GLU A 92 19.83 10.25 3.03
N LYS A 93 18.60 9.95 3.45
CA LYS A 93 17.83 8.89 2.82
C LYS A 93 17.18 9.44 1.57
N ALA A 94 17.47 8.85 0.41
CA ALA A 94 16.78 9.18 -0.83
C ALA A 94 15.24 9.11 -0.63
N PRO A 95 14.47 10.07 -1.18
CA PRO A 95 13.01 9.99 -1.16
C PRO A 95 12.57 8.68 -1.83
N ARG A 96 11.67 7.96 -1.15
CA ARG A 96 11.10 6.68 -1.62
C ARG A 96 9.99 6.90 -2.62
#